data_AF-A0A960ZJG6-F1
#
_entry.id   AF-A0A960ZJG6-F1
#
_cell.length_a   1.000
_cell.length_b   1.000
_cell.length_c   1.000
_cell.angle_alpha   90.00
_cell.angle_beta   90.00
_cell.angle_gamma   90.00
#
_symmetry.space_group_name_H-M   'P 1'
#
loop_
_entity.id
_entity.type
_entity.pdbx_description
1 polymer ?
#
loop_
_entity_poly.entity_id
_entity_poly.type
_entity_poly.pdbx_seq_one_letter_code
_entity_poly.pdbx_strand_id
1 'polypeptide(L)' 'MITNRGVKVYPEGLSDTFCTDHWRCRFMMKQPTNRSTIPHLMIALQNAGFEIIKTENLYTFDGEAGYSMGQGE' A
#
# COMPACT_ATOMS: atom_id res chain seq x y z
N MET A 1 1.43 -4.68 2.96
CA MET A 1 1.45 -4.15 4.35
C MET A 1 0.50 -2.96 4.46
N ILE A 2 -0.14 -2.74 5.61
CA ILE A 2 -0.94 -1.53 5.90
C ILE A 2 -0.31 -0.79 7.08
N THR A 3 -0.17 0.53 6.94
CA THR A 3 0.34 1.41 7.99
C THR A 3 -0.63 2.55 8.28
N ASN A 4 -0.72 2.97 9.54
CA ASN A 4 -1.42 4.18 9.98
C ASN A 4 -0.39 5.13 10.61
N ARG A 5 -0.31 6.38 10.13
CA ARG A 5 0.69 7.37 10.57
C ARG A 5 2.15 6.85 10.59
N GLY A 6 2.49 5.97 9.64
CA GLY A 6 3.83 5.37 9.53
C GLY A 6 4.08 4.12 10.37
N VAL A 7 3.15 3.74 11.25
CA VAL A 7 3.23 2.53 12.08
C VAL A 7 2.54 1.36 11.38
N LYS A 8 3.16 0.17 11.37
CA LYS A 8 2.55 -1.06 10.84
C LYS A 8 1.36 -1.47 11.72
N VAL A 9 0.19 -1.57 11.09
CA VAL A 9 -1.05 -2.02 11.75
C VAL A 9 -1.57 -3.34 11.16
N TYR A 10 -1.07 -3.74 9.98
CA TYR A 10 -1.35 -5.06 9.42
C TYR A 10 -0.24 -5.54 8.48
N PRO A 11 0.13 -6.84 8.52
CA PRO A 11 -0.31 -7.84 9.50
C PRO A 11 0.31 -7.59 10.88
N GLU A 12 -0.27 -8.20 11.92
CA GLU A 12 0.27 -8.21 13.29
C GLU A 12 0.50 -6.80 13.85
N GLY A 13 -0.50 -5.92 13.71
CA GLY A 13 -0.48 -4.61 14.37
C GLY A 13 -0.57 -4.73 15.89
N LEU A 14 -0.05 -3.72 16.60
CA LEU A 14 -0.23 -3.61 18.05
C LEU A 14 -1.63 -3.07 18.34
N SER A 15 -2.39 -3.72 19.23
CA SER A 15 -3.75 -3.32 19.63
C SER A 15 -3.84 -1.88 20.13
N ASP A 16 -2.77 -1.41 20.76
CA ASP A 16 -2.71 -0.10 21.41
C ASP A 16 -2.33 1.02 20.44
N THR A 17 -2.14 0.69 19.15
CA THR A 17 -1.85 1.68 18.12
C THR A 17 -3.07 2.56 17.87
N PHE A 18 -3.00 3.82 18.33
CA PHE A 18 -3.99 4.82 17.97
C PHE A 18 -4.00 5.06 16.45
N CYS A 19 -5.12 4.74 15.81
CA CYS A 19 -5.32 4.89 14.37
C CYS A 19 -6.17 6.13 14.05
N THR A 20 -5.79 6.88 13.02
CA THR A 20 -6.67 7.87 12.38
C THR A 20 -7.45 7.24 11.23
N ASP A 21 -8.32 8.01 10.60
CA ASP A 21 -9.12 7.64 9.41
C ASP A 21 -8.33 7.59 8.09
N HIS A 22 -7.00 7.55 8.15
CA HIS A 22 -6.13 7.52 6.97
C HIS A 22 -5.10 6.39 7.08
N TRP A 23 -5.17 5.47 6.12
CA TRP A 23 -4.27 4.33 6.00
C TRP A 23 -3.48 4.38 4.70
N ARG A 24 -2.21 3.98 4.78
CA ARG A 24 -1.40 3.67 3.60
C ARG A 24 -1.39 2.16 3.40
N CYS A 25 -1.88 1.71 2.24
CA CYS A 25 -1.85 0.32 1.82
C CYS A 25 -0.76 0.11 0.77
N ARG A 26 0.19 -0.80 1.05
CA ARG A 26 1.24 -1.22 0.11
C ARG A 26 0.86 -2.54 -0.55
N PHE A 27 0.69 -2.49 -1.87
CA PHE A 27 0.42 -3.63 -2.74
C PHE A 27 1.70 -3.96 -3.53
N MET A 28 2.26 -5.15 -3.27
CA MET A 28 3.47 -5.63 -3.94
C MET A 28 3.09 -6.64 -5.01
N MET A 29 3.64 -6.48 -6.21
CA MET A 29 3.39 -7.38 -7.33
C MET A 29 4.47 -8.44 -7.41
N LYS A 30 4.07 -9.71 -7.44
CA LYS A 30 4.99 -10.85 -7.59
C LYS A 30 5.36 -11.15 -9.04
N GLN A 31 4.61 -10.61 -10.00
CA GLN A 31 4.79 -10.81 -11.43
C GLN A 31 4.68 -9.48 -12.18
N PRO A 32 5.28 -9.36 -13.38
CA PRO A 32 5.17 -8.18 -14.22
C PRO A 32 3.70 -7.80 -14.45
N THR A 33 3.40 -6.52 -14.31
CA THR A 33 2.04 -6.01 -14.50
C THR A 33 1.85 -5.50 -15.91
N ASN A 34 0.60 -5.44 -16.36
CA ASN A 34 0.25 -4.62 -17.52
C ASN A 34 -0.26 -3.24 -17.07
N ARG A 35 -0.48 -2.33 -18.03
CA ARG A 35 -0.93 -0.96 -17.78
C ARG A 35 -2.29 -0.87 -17.10
N SER A 36 -3.11 -1.92 -17.17
CA SER A 36 -4.47 -1.96 -16.60
C SER A 36 -4.51 -2.43 -15.14
N THR A 37 -3.41 -2.97 -14.61
CA THR A 37 -3.39 -3.57 -13.27
C THR A 37 -3.67 -2.54 -12.17
N ILE A 38 -3.01 -1.38 -12.22
CA ILE A 38 -3.21 -0.31 -11.24
C ILE A 38 -4.63 0.28 -11.34
N PRO A 39 -5.16 0.65 -12.52
CA PRO A 39 -6.56 1.04 -12.68
C PRO A 39 -7.57 0.04 -12.11
N HIS A 40 -7.40 -1.26 -12.38
CA HIS A 40 -8.30 -2.29 -11.86
C HIS A 40 -8.25 -2.40 -10.34
N LEU A 41 -7.07 -2.27 -9.72
CA LEU A 41 -6.94 -2.24 -8.26
C LEU A 41 -7.68 -1.03 -7.67
N MET A 42 -7.55 0.15 -8.28
CA MET A 42 -8.25 1.35 -7.81
C MET A 42 -9.78 1.20 -7.91
N ILE A 43 -10.27 0.65 -9.02
CA ILE A 43 -11.71 0.36 -9.20
C ILE A 43 -12.19 -0.65 -8.15
N ALA A 44 -11.43 -1.71 -7.89
CA ALA A 44 -11.80 -2.70 -6.88
C ALA A 44 -11.91 -2.10 -5.48
N LEU A 45 -10.98 -1.21 -5.11
CA LEU A 45 -11.02 -0.50 -3.82
C LEU A 45 -12.21 0.45 -3.71
N GLN A 46 -12.50 1.21 -4.76
CA GLN A 46 -13.66 2.12 -4.80
C GLN A 46 -14.97 1.34 -4.71
N ASN A 47 -15.11 0.22 -5.43
CA ASN A 47 -16.29 -0.64 -5.37
C ASN A 47 -16.48 -1.28 -3.98
N ALA A 48 -15.39 -1.46 -3.23
CA ALA A 48 -15.43 -1.92 -1.85
C ALA A 48 -15.72 -0.79 -0.83
N GLY A 49 -15.97 0.44 -1.29
CA GLY A 49 -16.32 1.59 -0.45
C GLY A 49 -15.12 2.34 0.14
N PHE A 50 -13.91 2.10 -0.34
CA PHE A 50 -12.72 2.83 0.11
C PHE A 50 -12.46 4.06 -0.75
N GLU A 51 -12.32 5.22 -0.11
CA GLU A 51 -11.87 6.43 -0.75
C GLU A 51 -10.35 6.41 -0.97
N ILE A 52 -9.92 6.67 -2.21
CA ILE A 52 -8.50 6.77 -2.56
C ILE A 52 -8.15 8.25 -2.67
N ILE A 53 -7.56 8.80 -1.60
CA ILE A 53 -7.17 10.22 -1.56
C ILE A 53 -5.79 10.48 -2.20
N LYS A 54 -4.95 9.44 -2.33
CA LYS A 54 -3.58 9.54 -2.84
C LYS A 54 -3.07 8.18 -3.35
N THR A 55 -2.23 8.22 -4.40
CA THR A 55 -1.47 7.06 -4.90
C THR A 55 0.01 7.38 -5.01
N GLU A 56 0.85 6.36 -4.84
CA GLU A 56 2.30 6.40 -5.04
C GLU A 56 2.72 5.07 -5.68
N ASN A 57 3.39 5.12 -6.83
CA ASN A 57 3.82 3.90 -7.52
C ASN A 57 5.17 3.41 -6.99
N LEU A 58 5.30 2.09 -6.85
CA LEU A 58 6.53 1.45 -6.38
C LEU A 58 7.37 1.04 -7.59
N TYR A 59 8.36 1.85 -7.91
CA TYR A 59 9.26 1.60 -9.04
C TYR A 59 10.57 0.96 -8.57
N THR A 60 11.20 0.26 -9.51
CA THR A 60 12.58 -0.23 -9.40
C THR A 60 13.40 0.55 -10.42
N PHE A 61 14.54 1.08 -10.01
CA PHE A 61 15.47 1.82 -10.86
C PHE A 61 16.80 1.08 -10.84
N ASP A 62 17.29 0.68 -12.00
CA ASP A 62 18.55 -0.07 -12.15
C ASP A 62 18.64 -1.34 -11.28
N GLY A 63 17.49 -2.02 -11.11
CA GLY A 63 17.38 -3.23 -10.28
C GLY A 63 17.16 -2.95 -8.78
N GLU A 64 17.26 -1.71 -8.34
CA GLU A 64 17.11 -1.30 -6.95
C GLU A 64 15.72 -0.71 -6.65
N ALA A 65 15.19 -1.01 -5.47
CA ALA A 65 13.88 -0.50 -5.06
C ALA A 65 13.93 1.02 -4.86
N GLY A 66 13.12 1.76 -5.62
CA GLY A 66 12.97 3.21 -5.51
C GLY A 66 12.04 3.66 -4.37
N TYR A 67 11.86 2.83 -3.35
CA TYR A 67 10.97 3.06 -2.23
C TYR A 67 11.56 2.45 -0.96
N SER A 68 11.26 3.05 0.20
CA SER A 68 11.69 2.50 1.49
C SER A 68 10.85 1.28 1.87
N MET A 69 11.49 0.30 2.51
CA MET A 69 10.81 -0.85 3.12
C MET A 69 10.00 -0.41 4.35
N GLY A 70 8.87 -1.07 4.58
CA GLY A 70 8.10 -0.90 5.81
C GLY A 70 8.84 -1.40 7.04
N GLN A 71 8.38 -0.99 8.24
CA GLN A 71 8.83 -1.65 9.46
C GLN A 71 8.41 -3.13 9.44
N GLY A 72 9.39 -4.03 9.36
CA GLY A 72 9.16 -5.47 9.29
C GLY A 72 8.66 -5.95 7.93
N GLU A 73 9.03 -5.26 6.85
CA GLU A 73 8.95 -5.74 5.47
C GLU A 73 10.32 -6.20 4.97
#